data_AF-A0A7Y7YPD2-F1
#
_entry.id   AF-A0A7Y7YPD2-F1
#
_cell.length_a   1.000
_cell.length_b   1.000
_cell.length_c   1.000
_cell.angle_alpha   90.00
_cell.angle_beta   90.00
_cell.angle_gamma   90.00
#
_symmetry.space_group_name_H-M   'P 1'
#
loop_
_entity.id
_entity.type
_entity.pdbx_description
1 polymer ?
#
loop_
_entity_poly.entity_id
_entity_poly.type
_entity_poly.pdbx_seq_one_letter_code
_entity_poly.pdbx_strand_id
1 'polypeptide(L)'
;MKARLCVLLLPALLAGCAGFHFTKTAPTPGPDGAAPPGPEAYLSPQKRSTSDVSDNRRQMLTEGGRTTGFRGGKAQRAWELRRDLEARAKLLDATYDFRPLISARGWLPPVITEAVDVAHVTPDQIRTASHVYEIVQPERFVSNPPTWRGWLLAGLSTVPPDEPEGGLVPVNGVQRDIWQAAVNEGWAEGRQSADETLEANVNRLTRDYNGMLQYVLLRRQNLITAPVVTERQQTVTGNSNKLTTGDRERRLESRAGFVTDRAKWKPVINTEKR
;
A
#
# COMPACT_ATOMS: atom_id res chain seq x y z
N MET A 1 -48.53 4.03 23.94
CA MET A 1 -49.72 4.35 24.77
C MET A 1 -49.39 5.51 25.70
N LYS A 2 -50.31 6.47 25.79
CA LYS A 2 -50.39 7.62 26.75
C LYS A 2 -49.42 8.79 26.45
N ALA A 3 -49.85 9.81 25.70
CA ALA A 3 -50.78 10.92 26.07
C ALA A 3 -50.05 12.00 26.92
N ARG A 4 -50.16 13.30 26.68
CA ARG A 4 -51.41 14.07 26.53
C ARG A 4 -51.20 15.41 25.81
N LEU A 5 -52.17 15.71 24.95
CA LEU A 5 -52.66 17.03 24.58
C LEU A 5 -53.19 17.75 25.83
N CYS A 6 -52.98 19.07 25.95
CA CYS A 6 -54.05 19.97 26.43
C CYS A 6 -53.76 21.43 26.04
N VAL A 7 -54.71 21.95 25.28
CA VAL A 7 -54.88 23.32 24.79
C VAL A 7 -55.60 24.13 25.87
N LEU A 8 -55.21 25.40 26.09
CA LEU A 8 -56.10 26.42 26.64
C LEU A 8 -55.85 27.77 25.94
N LEU A 9 -56.96 28.34 25.44
CA LEU A 9 -57.12 29.62 24.76
C LEU A 9 -57.12 30.82 25.73
N LEU A 10 -56.78 32.02 25.23
CA LEU A 10 -57.43 33.34 25.49
C LEU A 10 -56.79 34.45 24.60
N PRO A 11 -57.39 35.66 24.43
CA PRO A 11 -57.95 36.13 23.15
C PRO A 11 -57.23 37.34 22.52
N ALA A 12 -57.72 37.72 21.33
CA ALA A 12 -57.29 38.84 20.49
C ALA A 12 -57.59 40.23 21.08
N LEU A 13 -56.75 41.24 20.76
CA LEU A 13 -57.16 42.61 20.38
C LEU A 13 -55.97 43.49 19.88
N LEU A 14 -56.05 43.84 18.59
CA LEU A 14 -55.72 45.08 17.85
C LEU A 14 -54.61 46.09 18.28
N ALA A 15 -53.81 46.41 17.24
CA ALA A 15 -53.37 47.74 16.78
C ALA A 15 -52.15 48.44 17.44
N GLY A 16 -51.18 48.84 16.59
CA GLY A 16 -50.26 49.95 16.86
C GLY A 16 -48.84 49.76 16.29
N CYS A 17 -48.56 50.39 15.15
CA CYS A 17 -47.22 50.45 14.53
C CYS A 17 -46.28 51.37 15.32
N ALA A 18 -45.02 50.96 15.56
CA ALA A 18 -43.82 51.84 15.53
C ALA A 18 -42.53 51.06 15.83
N GLY A 19 -41.60 51.07 14.86
CA GLY A 19 -40.14 51.09 15.08
C GLY A 19 -39.45 49.92 15.78
N PHE A 20 -39.07 48.88 15.03
CA PHE A 20 -37.97 48.00 15.47
C PHE A 20 -36.64 48.66 15.16
N HIS A 21 -36.01 49.20 16.21
CA HIS A 21 -34.59 49.50 16.24
C HIS A 21 -33.80 48.19 16.06
N PHE A 22 -33.19 47.99 14.88
CA PHE A 22 -32.05 47.11 14.77
C PHE A 22 -30.87 47.79 15.48
N THR A 23 -30.68 47.46 16.76
CA THR A 23 -29.38 47.67 17.41
C THR A 23 -28.40 46.73 16.73
N LYS A 24 -27.68 47.28 15.75
CA LYS A 24 -26.50 46.67 15.14
C LYS A 24 -25.52 46.38 16.28
N THR A 25 -25.39 45.12 16.68
CA THR A 25 -24.29 44.67 17.52
C THR A 25 -22.99 45.00 16.78
N ALA A 26 -22.20 45.86 17.40
CA ALA A 26 -20.90 46.27 16.88
C ALA A 26 -19.99 45.03 16.74
N PRO A 27 -19.23 44.89 15.65
CA PRO A 27 -18.14 43.92 15.61
C PRO A 27 -17.09 44.32 16.64
N THR A 28 -16.63 43.33 17.40
CA THR A 28 -15.58 43.43 18.40
C THR A 28 -14.33 44.04 17.76
N PRO A 29 -13.69 45.06 18.37
CA PRO A 29 -12.50 45.66 17.80
C PRO A 29 -11.34 44.67 17.88
N GLY A 30 -10.55 44.58 16.80
CA GLY A 30 -9.20 44.04 16.85
C GLY A 30 -8.32 44.83 17.83
N PRO A 31 -7.11 44.35 18.13
CA PRO A 31 -6.35 44.69 19.35
C PRO A 31 -6.08 46.19 19.61
N ASP A 32 -6.30 47.09 18.63
CA ASP A 32 -6.01 48.53 18.76
C ASP A 32 -7.21 49.48 18.58
N GLY A 33 -8.45 48.99 18.47
CA GLY A 33 -9.65 49.86 18.46
C GLY A 33 -9.77 50.86 17.29
N ALA A 34 -8.92 50.76 16.26
CA ALA A 34 -8.95 51.62 15.09
C ALA A 34 -10.12 51.29 14.15
N ALA A 35 -10.74 52.31 13.55
CA ALA A 35 -11.76 52.13 12.52
C ALA A 35 -11.16 51.40 11.30
N PRO A 36 -11.89 50.45 10.67
CA PRO A 36 -11.39 49.75 9.50
C PRO A 36 -11.10 50.75 8.38
N PRO A 37 -9.99 50.57 7.63
CA PRO A 37 -9.57 51.54 6.64
C PRO A 37 -10.60 51.67 5.50
N GLY A 38 -10.73 52.88 4.94
CA GLY A 38 -11.61 53.16 3.80
C GLY A 38 -11.14 52.48 2.51
N PRO A 39 -11.97 52.48 1.43
CA PRO A 39 -11.64 51.84 0.16
C PRO A 39 -10.28 52.26 -0.41
N GLU A 40 -9.81 53.46 -0.05
CA GLU A 40 -8.61 54.07 -0.63
C GLU A 40 -7.33 53.37 -0.15
N ALA A 41 -7.37 52.72 1.01
CA ALA A 41 -6.31 51.87 1.51
C ALA A 41 -6.16 50.56 0.72
N TYR A 42 -7.19 50.18 -0.06
CA TYR A 42 -7.21 49.00 -0.91
C TYR A 42 -6.97 49.34 -2.39
N LEU A 43 -7.04 50.63 -2.75
CA LEU A 43 -6.73 51.11 -4.11
C LEU A 43 -5.22 51.09 -4.41
N SER A 44 -4.38 51.12 -3.38
CA SER A 44 -2.93 50.92 -3.48
C SER A 44 -2.55 49.74 -2.58
N PRO A 45 -2.69 48.48 -3.04
CA PRO A 45 -2.28 47.34 -2.24
C PRO A 45 -0.80 47.52 -1.89
N GLN A 46 -0.50 47.72 -0.59
CA GLN A 46 0.87 47.65 -0.12
C GLN A 46 1.41 46.30 -0.56
N LYS A 47 2.39 46.32 -1.46
CA LYS A 47 3.09 45.12 -1.90
C LYS A 47 3.70 44.54 -0.63
N ARG A 48 3.12 43.45 -0.09
CA ARG A 48 3.72 42.72 1.04
C ARG A 48 5.19 42.55 0.70
N SER A 49 6.06 42.91 1.64
CA SER A 49 7.50 42.83 1.43
C SER A 49 7.82 41.48 0.81
N THR A 50 8.69 41.43 -0.20
CA THR A 50 9.14 40.16 -0.78
C THR A 50 9.84 39.27 0.25
N SER A 51 10.10 39.77 1.47
CA SER A 51 10.55 38.99 2.63
C SER A 51 9.44 38.23 3.37
N ASP A 52 8.19 38.69 3.31
CA ASP A 52 7.14 38.23 4.22
C ASP A 52 6.31 37.13 3.57
N VAL A 53 6.72 35.88 3.81
CA VAL A 53 5.97 34.69 3.42
C VAL A 53 4.93 34.39 4.50
N SER A 54 3.64 34.38 4.13
CA SER A 54 2.57 33.99 5.05
C SER A 54 2.76 32.55 5.54
N ASP A 55 2.32 32.25 6.76
CA ASP A 55 2.50 30.92 7.37
C ASP A 55 1.87 29.81 6.51
N ASN A 56 0.67 30.05 5.97
CA ASN A 56 0.03 29.11 5.04
C ASN A 56 0.88 28.88 3.78
N ARG A 57 1.46 29.93 3.20
CA ARG A 57 2.31 29.80 2.00
C ARG A 57 3.61 29.07 2.33
N ARG A 58 4.20 29.32 3.49
CA ARG A 58 5.37 28.60 3.99
C ARG A 58 5.07 27.12 4.14
N GLN A 59 3.97 26.76 4.80
CA GLN A 59 3.55 25.36 4.96
C GLN A 59 3.32 24.67 3.61
N MET A 60 2.59 25.30 2.69
CA MET A 60 2.37 24.75 1.35
C MET A 60 3.67 24.54 0.57
N LEU A 61 4.62 25.47 0.66
CA LEU A 61 5.94 25.33 0.04
C LEU A 61 6.74 24.20 0.68
N THR A 62 6.68 24.06 2.00
CA THR A 62 7.36 22.98 2.71
C THR A 62 6.76 21.62 2.35
N GLU A 63 5.45 21.45 2.41
CA GLU A 63 4.80 20.17 2.09
C GLU A 63 4.97 19.79 0.62
N GLY A 64 4.76 20.74 -0.29
CA GLY A 64 4.96 20.53 -1.73
C GLY A 64 6.42 20.23 -2.07
N GLY A 65 7.36 20.94 -1.44
CA GLY A 65 8.79 20.74 -1.61
C GLY A 65 9.22 19.36 -1.10
N ARG A 66 8.79 18.99 0.11
CA ARG A 66 9.05 17.68 0.70
C ARG A 66 8.48 16.55 -0.14
N THR A 67 7.26 16.68 -0.65
CA THR A 67 6.62 15.68 -1.52
C THR A 67 7.38 15.52 -2.85
N THR A 68 7.74 16.64 -3.47
CA THR A 68 8.53 16.64 -4.72
C THR A 68 9.89 16.00 -4.49
N GLY A 69 10.58 16.40 -3.41
CA GLY A 69 11.86 15.84 -2.98
C GLY A 69 11.77 14.35 -2.72
N PHE A 70 10.76 13.90 -1.98
CA PHE A 70 10.50 12.50 -1.66
C PHE A 70 10.34 11.65 -2.91
N ARG A 71 9.48 12.07 -3.85
CA ARG A 71 9.29 11.36 -5.12
C ARG A 71 10.58 11.31 -5.94
N GLY A 72 11.32 12.42 -6.01
CA GLY A 72 12.60 12.50 -6.73
C GLY A 72 13.70 11.62 -6.12
N GLY A 73 13.91 11.73 -4.81
CA GLY A 73 14.89 10.93 -4.07
C GLY A 73 14.59 9.44 -4.12
N LYS A 74 13.31 9.06 -4.01
CA LYS A 74 12.87 7.67 -4.14
C LYS A 74 13.15 7.12 -5.54
N ALA A 75 12.83 7.88 -6.59
CA ALA A 75 13.08 7.48 -7.97
C ALA A 75 14.58 7.34 -8.29
N GLN A 76 15.40 8.30 -7.82
CA GLN A 76 16.86 8.24 -7.98
C GLN A 76 17.43 7.00 -7.29
N ARG A 77 17.06 6.78 -6.02
CA ARG A 77 17.56 5.62 -5.26
C ARG A 77 17.08 4.31 -5.86
N ALA A 78 15.83 4.21 -6.28
CA ALA A 78 15.31 3.05 -6.99
C ALA A 78 16.12 2.74 -8.25
N TRP A 79 16.56 3.75 -9.00
CA TRP A 79 17.42 3.55 -10.18
C TRP A 79 18.78 2.97 -9.80
N GLU A 80 19.44 3.49 -8.75
CA GLU A 80 20.70 2.96 -8.23
C GLU A 80 20.55 1.49 -7.81
N LEU A 81 19.54 1.19 -6.98
CA LEU A 81 19.25 -0.15 -6.48
C LEU A 81 18.97 -1.13 -7.62
N ARG A 82 18.21 -0.72 -8.64
CA ARG A 82 17.93 -1.55 -9.82
C ARG A 82 19.20 -1.91 -10.58
N ARG A 83 20.10 -0.95 -10.77
CA ARG A 83 21.40 -1.22 -11.42
C ARG A 83 22.25 -2.19 -10.62
N ASP A 84 22.27 -2.02 -9.30
CA ASP A 84 22.97 -2.91 -8.39
C ASP A 84 22.42 -4.34 -8.42
N LEU A 85 21.09 -4.51 -8.49
CA LEU A 85 20.45 -5.81 -8.63
C LEU A 85 20.76 -6.45 -9.99
N GLU A 86 20.67 -5.69 -11.08
CA GLU A 86 20.96 -6.19 -12.42
C GLU A 86 22.44 -6.57 -12.60
N ALA A 87 23.37 -5.84 -11.96
CA ALA A 87 24.77 -6.22 -11.91
C ALA A 87 25.00 -7.59 -11.24
N ARG A 88 24.07 -8.01 -10.37
CA ARG A 88 24.08 -9.31 -9.66
C ARG A 88 23.06 -10.30 -10.23
N ALA A 89 22.48 -10.03 -11.40
CA ALA A 89 21.39 -10.82 -11.97
C ALA A 89 21.71 -12.33 -12.04
N LYS A 90 22.91 -12.69 -12.49
CA LYS A 90 23.32 -14.11 -12.61
C LYS A 90 23.33 -14.83 -11.26
N LEU A 91 23.78 -14.15 -10.20
CA LEU A 91 23.77 -14.71 -8.84
C LEU A 91 22.32 -14.89 -8.37
N LEU A 92 21.48 -13.85 -8.54
CA LEU A 92 20.08 -13.89 -8.14
C LEU A 92 19.27 -14.95 -8.91
N ASP A 93 19.56 -15.15 -10.20
CA ASP A 93 18.95 -16.20 -11.04
C ASP A 93 19.33 -17.61 -10.54
N ALA A 94 20.56 -17.79 -10.04
CA ALA A 94 21.03 -19.07 -9.49
C ALA A 94 20.50 -19.31 -8.07
N THR A 95 20.40 -18.27 -7.24
CA THR A 95 19.89 -18.36 -5.87
C THR A 95 18.38 -18.59 -5.83
N TYR A 96 17.62 -17.91 -6.68
CA TYR A 96 16.16 -17.97 -6.71
C TYR A 96 15.66 -18.63 -8.01
N ASP A 97 16.00 -19.91 -8.19
CA ASP A 97 15.53 -20.69 -9.33
C ASP A 97 14.14 -21.28 -9.07
N PHE A 98 13.11 -20.69 -9.69
CA PHE A 98 11.73 -21.15 -9.59
C PHE A 98 11.38 -22.26 -10.58
N ARG A 99 12.21 -22.52 -11.60
CA ARG A 99 11.90 -23.50 -12.67
C ARG A 99 11.65 -24.90 -12.12
N PRO A 100 12.45 -25.43 -11.16
CA PRO A 100 12.20 -26.75 -10.58
C PRO A 100 10.93 -26.84 -9.75
N LEU A 101 10.40 -25.70 -9.28
CA LEU A 101 9.20 -25.65 -8.44
C LEU A 101 7.91 -25.73 -9.26
N ILE A 102 7.97 -25.45 -10.56
CA ILE A 102 6.79 -25.46 -11.42
C ILE A 102 6.38 -26.89 -11.69
N SER A 103 5.12 -27.19 -11.39
CA SER A 103 4.55 -28.50 -11.71
C SER A 103 4.57 -28.75 -13.21
N ALA A 104 4.68 -30.02 -13.62
CA ALA A 104 4.48 -30.44 -15.01
C ALA A 104 3.13 -29.95 -15.62
N ARG A 105 2.14 -29.63 -14.79
CA ARG A 105 0.85 -29.05 -15.21
C ARG A 105 0.85 -27.52 -15.33
N GLY A 106 1.99 -26.84 -15.13
CA GLY A 106 2.18 -25.41 -15.35
C GLY A 106 1.75 -24.50 -14.20
N TRP A 107 1.61 -25.03 -12.98
CA TRP A 107 1.30 -24.21 -11.79
C TRP A 107 2.49 -24.12 -10.86
N LEU A 108 2.58 -22.98 -10.17
CA LEU A 108 3.54 -22.70 -9.11
C LEU A 108 2.92 -23.08 -7.75
N PRO A 109 3.67 -23.73 -6.85
CA PRO A 109 3.17 -24.18 -5.55
C PRO A 109 2.69 -23.03 -4.66
N PRO A 110 1.86 -23.36 -3.66
CA PRO A 110 1.50 -22.38 -2.65
C PRO A 110 2.72 -22.00 -1.81
N VAL A 111 2.69 -20.81 -1.24
CA VAL A 111 3.68 -20.35 -0.26
C VAL A 111 3.20 -20.75 1.13
N ILE A 112 4.05 -21.49 1.84
CA ILE A 112 3.78 -21.93 3.21
C ILE A 112 4.71 -21.22 4.18
N THR A 113 4.16 -20.66 5.25
CA THR A 113 4.95 -20.21 6.41
C THR A 113 4.90 -21.25 7.51
N GLU A 114 6.00 -21.38 8.23
CA GLU A 114 6.13 -22.24 9.40
C GLU A 114 6.48 -21.38 10.61
N ALA A 115 5.78 -21.62 11.72
CA ALA A 115 6.16 -21.11 13.02
C ALA A 115 6.44 -22.31 13.94
N VAL A 116 7.59 -22.28 14.62
CA VAL A 116 8.06 -23.35 15.50
C VAL A 116 7.93 -22.89 16.95
N ASP A 117 7.60 -23.81 17.86
CA ASP A 117 7.49 -23.59 19.30
C ASP A 117 6.62 -22.38 19.68
N VAL A 118 5.44 -22.32 19.08
CA VAL A 118 4.47 -21.24 19.30
C VAL A 118 3.73 -21.46 20.62
N ALA A 119 3.63 -20.41 21.43
CA ALA A 119 2.77 -20.37 22.61
C ALA A 119 1.75 -19.23 22.48
N HIS A 120 0.47 -19.56 22.66
CA HIS A 120 -0.60 -18.59 22.82
C HIS A 120 -1.10 -18.64 24.26
N VAL A 121 -0.97 -17.52 24.96
CA VAL A 121 -1.32 -17.39 26.38
C VAL A 121 -2.48 -16.41 26.51
N THR A 122 -3.57 -16.89 27.08
CA THR A 122 -4.67 -16.07 27.61
C THR A 122 -4.63 -16.14 29.14
N PRO A 123 -5.38 -15.29 29.87
CA PRO A 123 -5.39 -15.32 31.34
C PRO A 123 -5.73 -16.71 31.92
N ASP A 124 -6.54 -17.49 31.22
CA ASP A 124 -7.06 -18.78 31.70
C ASP A 124 -6.52 -20.00 30.92
N GLN A 125 -5.74 -19.81 29.85
CA GLN A 125 -5.27 -20.91 29.00
C GLN A 125 -3.89 -20.66 28.40
N ILE A 126 -3.04 -21.69 28.43
CA ILE A 126 -1.80 -21.75 27.64
C ILE A 126 -1.97 -22.84 26.57
N ARG A 127 -1.79 -22.47 25.30
CA ARG A 127 -1.76 -23.39 24.16
C ARG A 127 -0.40 -23.34 23.50
N THR A 128 0.30 -24.47 23.45
CA THR A 128 1.57 -24.60 22.75
C THR A 128 1.44 -25.46 21.50
N ALA A 129 2.25 -25.18 20.50
CA ALA A 129 2.36 -25.97 19.27
C ALA A 129 3.82 -26.00 18.81
N SER A 130 4.36 -27.20 18.59
CA SER A 130 5.72 -27.33 18.08
C SER A 130 5.86 -26.80 16.65
N HIS A 131 4.83 -26.98 15.81
CA HIS A 131 4.82 -26.47 14.44
C HIS A 131 3.43 -25.95 14.08
N VAL A 132 3.38 -24.78 13.44
CA VAL A 132 2.18 -24.20 12.84
C VAL A 132 2.50 -23.89 11.38
N TYR A 133 1.82 -24.55 10.46
CA TYR A 133 1.94 -24.30 9.03
C TYR A 133 0.73 -23.48 8.55
N GLU A 134 0.99 -22.49 7.72
CA GLU A 134 -0.04 -21.65 7.10
C GLU A 134 0.21 -21.46 5.62
N ILE A 135 -0.84 -21.55 4.80
CA ILE A 135 -0.76 -21.21 3.37
C ILE A 135 -1.04 -19.71 3.24
N VAL A 136 0.02 -18.92 3.08
CA VAL A 136 -0.09 -17.45 2.95
C VAL A 136 -0.37 -17.01 1.51
N GLN A 137 -0.04 -17.84 0.53
CA GLN A 137 -0.40 -17.62 -0.86
C GLN A 137 -0.79 -18.95 -1.52
N PRO A 138 -1.98 -19.05 -2.15
CA PRO A 138 -2.40 -20.29 -2.82
C PRO A 138 -1.60 -20.54 -4.10
N GLU A 139 -1.67 -21.77 -4.60
CA GLU A 139 -1.11 -22.11 -5.90
C GLU A 139 -1.76 -21.33 -7.04
N ARG A 140 -0.99 -21.08 -8.10
CA ARG A 140 -1.49 -20.37 -9.29
C ARG A 140 -0.83 -20.89 -10.56
N PHE A 141 -1.56 -20.80 -11.67
CA PHE A 141 -0.96 -21.03 -12.98
C PHE A 141 0.02 -19.90 -13.32
N VAL A 142 1.11 -20.27 -13.97
CA VAL A 142 2.10 -19.34 -14.49
C VAL A 142 2.34 -19.65 -15.96
N SER A 143 2.39 -18.62 -16.80
CA SER A 143 2.72 -18.76 -18.22
C SER A 143 4.21 -19.00 -18.42
N ASN A 144 5.04 -18.26 -17.67
CA ASN A 144 6.48 -18.38 -17.64
C ASN A 144 6.96 -18.53 -16.20
N PRO A 145 8.12 -19.17 -15.98
CA PRO A 145 8.74 -19.19 -14.66
C PRO A 145 8.93 -17.77 -14.13
N PRO A 146 8.47 -17.48 -12.90
CA PRO A 146 8.72 -16.18 -12.30
C PRO A 146 10.21 -16.01 -12.03
N THR A 147 10.65 -14.77 -11.89
CA THR A 147 12.04 -14.41 -11.59
C THR A 147 12.09 -13.48 -10.39
N TRP A 148 13.24 -13.38 -9.72
CA TRP A 148 13.45 -12.46 -8.59
C TRP A 148 13.04 -11.01 -8.91
N ARG A 149 13.07 -10.60 -10.19
CA ARG A 149 12.68 -9.26 -10.63
C ARG A 149 11.24 -8.91 -10.27
N GLY A 150 10.33 -9.89 -10.31
CA GLY A 150 8.93 -9.68 -9.95
C GLY A 150 8.74 -9.32 -8.47
N TRP A 151 9.68 -9.72 -7.60
CA TRP A 151 9.68 -9.36 -6.19
C TRP A 151 10.54 -8.13 -5.92
N LEU A 152 11.82 -8.17 -6.29
CA LEU A 152 12.79 -7.15 -5.88
C LEU A 152 12.53 -5.78 -6.51
N LEU A 153 11.95 -5.74 -7.72
CA LEU A 153 11.67 -4.48 -8.42
C LEU A 153 10.29 -3.91 -8.08
N ALA A 154 9.46 -4.63 -7.32
CA ALA A 154 8.13 -4.17 -6.97
C ALA A 154 8.21 -2.87 -6.15
N GLY A 155 7.51 -1.82 -6.58
CA GLY A 155 7.52 -0.53 -5.88
C GLY A 155 8.81 0.32 -6.07
N LEU A 156 9.82 -0.18 -6.80
CA LEU A 156 11.03 0.57 -7.15
C LEU A 156 10.87 1.27 -8.51
N SER A 157 9.93 2.22 -8.58
CA SER A 157 9.73 3.05 -9.77
C SER A 157 10.89 4.02 -9.95
N THR A 158 11.35 4.17 -11.19
CA THR A 158 12.41 5.12 -11.59
C THR A 158 11.85 6.32 -12.34
N VAL A 159 10.53 6.46 -12.36
CA VAL A 159 9.86 7.58 -13.03
C VAL A 159 10.03 8.82 -12.16
N PRO A 160 10.65 9.91 -12.68
CA PRO A 160 10.78 11.15 -11.92
C PRO A 160 9.39 11.76 -11.65
N PRO A 161 9.24 12.59 -10.61
CA PRO A 161 8.02 13.37 -10.45
C PRO A 161 7.85 14.31 -11.64
N ASP A 162 6.64 14.36 -12.19
CA ASP A 162 6.20 15.50 -13.01
C ASP A 162 6.26 16.79 -12.17
N GLU A 163 6.28 17.94 -12.83
CA GLU A 163 6.43 19.29 -12.23
C GLU A 163 5.81 19.48 -10.83
N PRO A 164 6.37 20.38 -9.99
CA PRO A 164 5.90 20.61 -8.62
C PRO A 164 4.38 20.60 -8.51
N GLU A 165 3.84 19.67 -7.71
CA GLU A 165 2.40 19.51 -7.54
C GLU A 165 1.74 20.85 -7.20
N GLY A 166 0.67 21.20 -7.92
CA GLY A 166 -0.09 22.42 -7.69
C GLY A 166 0.55 23.72 -8.20
N GLY A 167 1.58 23.65 -9.06
CA GLY A 167 2.19 24.86 -9.64
C GLY A 167 2.84 25.75 -8.58
N LEU A 168 3.32 25.15 -7.48
CA LEU A 168 3.93 25.84 -6.35
C LEU A 168 5.35 26.31 -6.70
N VAL A 169 5.45 27.23 -7.65
CA VAL A 169 6.71 27.84 -8.05
C VAL A 169 7.10 28.92 -7.04
N PRO A 170 8.28 28.84 -6.41
CA PRO A 170 8.78 29.90 -5.53
C PRO A 170 8.98 31.21 -6.30
N VAL A 171 8.41 32.31 -5.83
CA VAL A 171 8.45 33.60 -6.56
C VAL A 171 9.57 34.55 -6.11
N ASN A 172 10.19 34.29 -4.95
CA ASN A 172 11.23 35.14 -4.37
C ASN A 172 12.32 34.31 -3.68
N GLY A 173 13.38 34.97 -3.19
CA GLY A 173 14.50 34.29 -2.52
C GLY A 173 14.10 33.48 -1.30
N VAL A 174 13.33 34.09 -0.38
CA VAL A 174 12.88 33.41 0.86
C VAL A 174 12.06 32.16 0.57
N GLN A 175 11.14 32.23 -0.40
CA GLN A 175 10.37 31.06 -0.83
C GLN A 175 11.24 29.99 -1.48
N ARG A 176 12.28 30.39 -2.24
CA ARG A 176 13.24 29.45 -2.83
C ARG A 176 14.03 28.72 -1.76
N ASP A 177 14.44 29.42 -0.70
CA ASP A 177 15.19 28.81 0.40
C ASP A 177 14.33 27.80 1.18
N ILE A 178 13.07 28.15 1.48
CA ILE A 178 12.09 27.23 2.10
C ILE A 178 11.88 25.99 1.22
N TRP A 179 11.63 26.22 -0.08
CA TRP A 179 11.43 25.14 -1.04
C TRP A 179 12.64 24.22 -1.14
N GLN A 180 13.85 24.78 -1.27
CA GLN A 180 15.08 24.01 -1.41
C GLN A 180 15.36 23.17 -0.15
N ALA A 181 15.15 23.74 1.03
CA ALA A 181 15.31 23.01 2.29
C ALA A 181 14.33 21.83 2.37
N ALA A 182 13.05 22.06 2.05
CA ALA A 182 12.04 21.02 2.06
C ALA A 182 12.28 19.94 1.01
N VAL A 183 12.71 20.31 -0.19
CA VAL A 183 13.10 19.35 -1.24
C VAL A 183 14.27 18.50 -0.79
N ASN A 184 15.31 19.08 -0.17
CA ASN A 184 16.46 18.34 0.31
C ASN A 184 16.09 17.34 1.42
N GLU A 185 15.24 17.76 2.36
CA GLU A 185 14.72 16.89 3.43
C GLU A 185 13.91 15.73 2.83
N GLY A 186 12.91 16.05 2.00
CA GLY A 186 12.11 15.04 1.32
C GLY A 186 12.96 14.10 0.48
N TRP A 187 14.01 14.59 -0.18
CA TRP A 187 14.92 13.77 -0.97
C TRP A 187 15.60 12.69 -0.14
N ALA A 188 16.13 13.05 1.03
CA ALA A 188 16.74 12.08 1.94
C ALA A 188 15.74 11.01 2.39
N GLU A 189 14.52 11.41 2.74
CA GLU A 189 13.44 10.48 3.12
C GLU A 189 13.01 9.57 1.98
N GLY A 190 12.91 10.10 0.76
CA GLY A 190 12.59 9.33 -0.43
C GLY A 190 13.63 8.24 -0.70
N ARG A 191 14.92 8.58 -0.54
CA ARG A 191 16.01 7.60 -0.65
C ARG A 191 15.89 6.51 0.42
N GLN A 192 15.70 6.87 1.69
CA GLN A 192 15.49 5.90 2.76
C GLN A 192 14.28 4.99 2.49
N SER A 193 13.15 5.56 2.03
CA SER A 193 11.95 4.79 1.69
C SER A 193 12.22 3.76 0.57
N ALA A 194 13.09 4.07 -0.39
CA ALA A 194 13.47 3.10 -1.43
C ALA A 194 14.30 1.94 -0.86
N ASP A 195 15.21 2.21 0.08
CA ASP A 195 16.00 1.19 0.77
C ASP A 195 15.10 0.26 1.60
N GLU A 196 14.19 0.82 2.40
CA GLU A 196 13.18 0.07 3.16
C GLU A 196 12.27 -0.77 2.25
N THR A 197 11.89 -0.22 1.09
CA THR A 197 11.12 -0.95 0.07
C THR A 197 11.88 -2.18 -0.42
N LEU A 198 13.18 -2.04 -0.71
CA LEU A 198 14.00 -3.16 -1.16
C LEU A 198 14.17 -4.21 -0.05
N GLU A 199 14.42 -3.79 1.19
CA GLU A 199 14.51 -4.70 2.33
C GLU A 199 13.23 -5.54 2.49
N ALA A 200 12.07 -4.89 2.48
CA ALA A 200 10.78 -5.57 2.52
C ALA A 200 10.59 -6.54 1.34
N ASN A 201 11.03 -6.16 0.14
CA ASN A 201 10.96 -7.03 -1.03
C ASN A 201 11.88 -8.25 -0.93
N VAL A 202 13.10 -8.11 -0.39
CA VAL A 202 14.02 -9.23 -0.14
C VAL A 202 13.43 -10.19 0.87
N ASN A 203 12.85 -9.69 1.95
CA ASN A 203 12.16 -10.49 2.96
C ASN A 203 10.98 -11.26 2.34
N ARG A 204 10.18 -10.60 1.51
CA ARG A 204 9.06 -11.24 0.80
C ARG A 204 9.54 -12.31 -0.17
N LEU A 205 10.56 -12.03 -0.98
CA LEU A 205 11.15 -13.01 -1.92
C LEU A 205 11.66 -14.25 -1.19
N THR A 206 12.42 -14.04 -0.12
CA THR A 206 13.01 -15.13 0.67
C THR A 206 11.93 -15.98 1.34
N ARG A 207 10.93 -15.34 1.94
CA ARG A 207 9.77 -16.03 2.52
C ARG A 207 9.02 -16.83 1.46
N ASP A 208 8.70 -16.22 0.32
CA ASP A 208 7.89 -16.85 -0.71
C ASP A 208 8.63 -18.04 -1.37
N TYR A 209 9.92 -17.87 -1.67
CA TYR A 209 10.76 -18.93 -2.22
C TYR A 209 10.91 -20.11 -1.25
N ASN A 210 11.27 -19.83 0.01
CA ASN A 210 11.41 -20.86 1.03
C ASN A 210 10.07 -21.53 1.34
N GLY A 211 8.96 -20.78 1.34
CA GLY A 211 7.63 -21.34 1.55
C GLY A 211 7.17 -22.27 0.43
N MET A 212 7.59 -22.02 -0.81
CA MET A 212 7.37 -22.96 -1.92
C MET A 212 8.24 -24.21 -1.80
N LEU A 213 9.48 -24.09 -1.31
CA LEU A 213 10.31 -25.25 -0.98
C LEU A 213 9.69 -26.07 0.16
N GLN A 214 9.15 -25.39 1.17
CA GLN A 214 8.44 -26.02 2.29
C GLN A 214 7.24 -26.83 1.79
N TYR A 215 6.48 -26.31 0.83
CA TYR A 215 5.43 -27.09 0.17
C TYR A 215 5.96 -28.42 -0.37
N VAL A 216 7.07 -28.42 -1.10
CA VAL A 216 7.65 -29.65 -1.66
C VAL A 216 8.03 -30.64 -0.54
N LEU A 217 8.58 -30.16 0.57
CA LEU A 217 8.91 -31.00 1.73
C LEU A 217 7.65 -31.60 2.37
N LEU A 218 6.63 -30.79 2.64
CA LEU A 218 5.37 -31.24 3.24
C LEU A 218 4.61 -32.21 2.31
N ARG A 219 4.71 -32.03 0.99
CA ARG A 219 4.16 -32.97 0.00
C ARG A 219 4.82 -34.34 0.08
N ARG A 220 6.14 -34.41 0.29
CA ARG A 220 6.86 -35.69 0.47
C ARG A 220 6.46 -36.40 1.75
N GLN A 221 6.13 -35.64 2.79
CA GLN A 221 5.67 -36.14 4.09
C GLN A 221 4.15 -36.41 4.14
N ASN A 222 3.45 -36.15 3.04
CA ASN A 222 1.99 -36.29 2.93
C ASN A 222 1.21 -35.44 3.96
N LEU A 223 1.79 -34.30 4.35
CA LEU A 223 1.18 -33.30 5.25
C LEU A 223 0.29 -32.31 4.50
N ILE A 224 0.45 -32.21 3.17
CA ILE A 224 -0.35 -31.34 2.31
C ILE A 224 -0.70 -32.06 1.00
N THR A 225 -1.85 -31.74 0.42
CA THR A 225 -2.32 -32.32 -0.84
C THR A 225 -1.82 -31.55 -2.07
N ALA A 226 -1.85 -32.20 -3.23
CA ALA A 226 -1.69 -31.51 -4.50
C ALA A 226 -2.96 -30.75 -4.86
N PRO A 227 -2.85 -29.61 -5.56
CA PRO A 227 -4.00 -29.11 -6.27
C PRO A 227 -4.43 -30.10 -7.36
N VAL A 228 -5.75 -30.22 -7.54
CA VAL A 228 -6.34 -31.02 -8.61
C VAL A 228 -6.55 -30.11 -9.81
N VAL A 229 -5.96 -30.47 -10.94
CA VAL A 229 -6.07 -29.72 -12.19
C VAL A 229 -6.86 -30.55 -13.19
N THR A 230 -7.94 -29.97 -13.70
CA THR A 230 -8.71 -30.51 -14.82
C THR A 230 -8.29 -29.84 -16.10
N GLU A 231 -8.44 -30.57 -17.20
CA GLU A 231 -8.10 -30.09 -18.52
C GLU A 231 -9.23 -30.43 -19.50
N ARG A 232 -9.62 -29.45 -20.29
CA ARG A 232 -10.61 -29.61 -21.36
C ARG A 232 -9.97 -29.18 -22.67
N GLN A 233 -9.98 -30.07 -23.64
CA GLN A 233 -9.52 -29.79 -25.00
C GLN A 233 -10.72 -29.72 -25.94
N GLN A 234 -10.81 -28.64 -26.71
CA GLN A 234 -11.82 -28.45 -27.74
C GLN A 234 -11.12 -28.26 -29.08
N THR A 235 -11.48 -29.08 -30.07
CA THR A 235 -10.80 -29.08 -31.37
C THR A 235 -11.07 -27.80 -32.15
N VAL A 236 -12.29 -27.24 -32.05
CA VAL A 236 -12.72 -26.02 -32.73
C VAL A 236 -13.72 -25.26 -31.85
N THR A 237 -13.45 -23.99 -31.57
CA THR A 237 -14.32 -23.04 -30.85
C THR A 237 -14.35 -21.71 -31.59
N GLY A 238 -15.50 -21.07 -31.74
CA GLY A 238 -15.54 -19.80 -32.47
C GLY A 238 -16.92 -19.34 -32.93
N ASN A 239 -16.94 -18.20 -33.60
CA ASN A 239 -18.08 -17.65 -34.33
C ASN A 239 -17.65 -17.24 -35.75
N SER A 240 -18.55 -16.61 -36.53
CA SER A 240 -18.28 -16.20 -37.92
C SER A 240 -17.05 -15.30 -38.08
N ASN A 241 -16.62 -14.60 -37.03
CA ASN A 241 -15.55 -13.62 -37.07
C ASN A 241 -14.27 -14.09 -36.35
N LYS A 242 -14.31 -15.23 -35.64
CA LYS A 242 -13.15 -15.77 -34.92
C LYS A 242 -13.27 -17.28 -34.78
N LEU A 243 -12.31 -18.00 -35.35
CA LEU A 243 -12.13 -19.44 -35.21
C LEU A 243 -10.88 -19.70 -34.37
N THR A 244 -11.04 -20.45 -33.28
CA THR A 244 -9.97 -20.99 -32.44
C THR A 244 -9.91 -22.48 -32.68
N THR A 245 -8.74 -23.01 -33.04
CA THR A 245 -8.52 -24.44 -33.24
C THR A 245 -7.53 -24.96 -32.20
N GLY A 246 -7.80 -26.12 -31.63
CA GLY A 246 -6.93 -26.73 -30.62
C GLY A 246 -6.94 -25.99 -29.26
N ASP A 247 -8.10 -25.49 -28.87
CA ASP A 247 -8.30 -24.80 -27.59
C ASP A 247 -8.11 -25.77 -26.42
N ARG A 248 -7.30 -25.41 -25.43
CA ARG A 248 -6.98 -26.24 -24.26
C ARG A 248 -7.09 -25.40 -23.01
N GLU A 249 -8.14 -25.63 -22.24
CA GLU A 249 -8.40 -24.96 -20.97
C GLU A 249 -7.92 -25.84 -19.82
N ARG A 250 -7.11 -25.28 -18.92
CA ARG A 250 -6.74 -25.91 -17.65
C ARG A 250 -7.33 -25.13 -16.50
N ARG A 251 -7.90 -25.83 -15.52
CA ARG A 251 -8.52 -25.23 -14.35
C ARG A 251 -8.08 -25.93 -13.07
N LEU A 252 -7.85 -25.14 -12.03
CA LEU A 252 -7.67 -25.65 -10.66
C LEU A 252 -9.06 -25.99 -10.11
N GLU A 253 -9.36 -27.28 -10.02
CA GLU A 253 -10.62 -27.81 -9.48
C GLU A 253 -10.62 -27.79 -7.96
N SER A 254 -9.49 -28.20 -7.36
CA SER A 254 -9.29 -28.17 -5.91
C SER A 254 -7.90 -27.64 -5.59
N ARG A 255 -7.80 -26.90 -4.48
CA ARG A 255 -6.57 -26.26 -4.04
C ARG A 255 -5.74 -27.18 -3.17
N ALA A 256 -4.45 -26.85 -3.02
CA ALA A 256 -3.63 -27.51 -2.02
C ALA A 256 -4.18 -27.24 -0.61
N GLY A 257 -4.21 -28.25 0.23
CA GLY A 257 -4.71 -28.14 1.61
C GLY A 257 -4.01 -29.10 2.55
N PHE A 258 -3.87 -28.72 3.81
CA PHE A 258 -3.22 -29.55 4.82
C PHE A 258 -4.04 -30.80 5.11
N VAL A 259 -3.35 -31.93 5.26
CA VAL A 259 -3.94 -33.20 5.67
C VAL A 259 -3.99 -33.22 7.20
N THR A 260 -5.18 -33.13 7.77
CA THR A 260 -5.37 -33.15 9.23
C THR A 260 -5.35 -34.57 9.81
N ASP A 261 -5.52 -35.59 8.96
CA ASP A 261 -5.50 -36.99 9.34
C ASP A 261 -4.07 -37.52 9.46
N ARG A 262 -3.61 -37.66 10.71
CA ARG A 262 -2.24 -38.10 11.06
C ARG A 262 -1.88 -39.48 10.52
N ALA A 263 -2.84 -40.39 10.33
CA ALA A 263 -2.54 -41.74 9.86
C ALA A 263 -1.98 -41.76 8.42
N LYS A 264 -2.21 -40.68 7.67
CA LYS A 264 -1.72 -40.52 6.30
C LYS A 264 -0.31 -39.94 6.24
N TRP A 265 0.21 -39.40 7.34
CA TRP A 265 1.49 -38.70 7.37
C TRP A 265 2.66 -39.69 7.27
N LYS A 266 3.74 -39.25 6.62
CA LYS A 266 5.00 -39.97 6.52
C LYS A 266 6.08 -39.14 7.22
N PRO A 267 6.28 -39.32 8.53
CA PRO A 267 7.23 -38.51 9.29
C PRO A 267 8.67 -38.81 8.83
N VAL A 268 9.50 -37.78 8.78
CA VAL A 268 10.95 -37.94 8.62
C VAL A 268 11.52 -38.19 10.02
N ILE A 269 12.09 -39.39 10.24
CA ILE A 269 12.77 -39.71 11.49
C ILE A 269 14.17 -39.13 11.42
N ASN A 270 14.38 -37.92 11.95
CA ASN A 270 15.72 -37.40 12.18
C ASN A 270 16.29 -38.08 13.42
N THR A 271 17.16 -39.07 13.21
CA THR A 271 17.95 -39.66 14.29
C THR A 271 19.11 -38.71 14.61
N GLU A 272 18.82 -37.62 15.31
CA GLU A 272 19.88 -36.87 15.98
C GLU A 272 20.38 -37.73 17.14
N LYS A 273 21.60 -38.26 17.00
CA LYS A 273 22.34 -38.83 18.13
C LYS A 273 22.62 -37.69 19.10
N ARG A 274 21.88 -37.67 20.19
CA ARG A 274 22.15 -36.86 21.38
C ARG A 274 23.48 -37.27 22.02
#